data_AF-A0A941Y076-F1
#
_entry.id   AF-A0A941Y076-F1
#
_cell.length_a   1.000
_cell.length_b   1.000
_cell.length_c   1.000
_cell.angle_alpha   90.00
_cell.angle_beta   90.00
_cell.angle_gamma   90.00
#
_symmetry.space_group_name_H-M   'P 1'
#
loop_
_entity.id
_entity.type
_entity.pdbx_description
1 polymer ?
#
loop_
_entity_poly.entity_id
_entity_poly.type
_entity_poly.pdbx_seq_one_letter_code
_entity_poly.pdbx_strand_id
1 'polypeptide(L)' 'MTKTEAAEIVANEVLVFARKHGRTPNKELVEARISELRGTAAGSLLGDAAEIAHWRTTLGIAQRWF' A
#
# COMPACT_ATOMS: atom_id res chain seq x y z
N MET A 1 14.78 4.07 -3.11
CA MET A 1 13.47 3.51 -3.48
C MET A 1 12.82 4.42 -4.51
N THR A 2 12.36 3.85 -5.64
CA THR A 2 11.61 4.58 -6.68
C THR A 2 10.13 4.66 -6.32
N LYS A 3 9.38 5.53 -7.01
CA LYS A 3 7.90 5.62 -6.83
C LYS A 3 7.18 4.31 -7.15
N THR A 4 7.69 3.56 -8.13
CA THR A 4 7.11 2.27 -8.54
C THR A 4 7.40 1.20 -7.48
N GLU A 5 8.65 1.09 -7.03
CA GLU A 5 9.03 0.14 -5.95
C GLU A 5 8.23 0.39 -4.67
N ALA A 6 8.08 1.65 -4.27
CA ALA A 6 7.26 2.03 -3.13
C ALA A 6 5.80 1.60 -3.30
N ALA A 7 5.23 1.83 -4.49
CA ALA A 7 3.86 1.44 -4.79
C ALA A 7 3.67 -0.08 -4.79
N GLU A 8 4.65 -0.86 -5.25
CA GLU A 8 4.63 -2.34 -5.21
C GLU A 8 4.67 -2.87 -3.77
N ILE A 9 5.57 -2.33 -2.93
CA ILE A 9 5.66 -2.69 -1.51
C ILE A 9 4.33 -2.44 -0.80
N VAL A 10 3.78 -1.23 -0.96
CA VAL A 10 2.49 -0.88 -0.34
C VAL A 10 1.35 -1.70 -0.93
N ALA A 11 1.35 -1.96 -2.25
CA ALA A 11 0.30 -2.75 -2.90
C ALA A 11 0.26 -4.19 -2.37
N ASN A 12 1.43 -4.79 -2.11
CA ASN A 12 1.51 -6.11 -1.50
C ASN A 12 0.84 -6.11 -0.11
N GLU A 13 1.08 -5.07 0.70
CA GLU A 13 0.41 -4.98 2.00
C GLU A 13 -1.10 -4.73 1.91
N VAL A 14 -1.54 -3.90 0.95
CA VAL A 14 -2.98 -3.74 0.67
C VAL A 14 -3.59 -5.09 0.28
N LEU A 15 -2.92 -5.89 -0.55
CA LEU A 15 -3.39 -7.21 -0.97
C LEU A 15 -3.51 -8.20 0.18
N VAL A 16 -2.49 -8.28 1.03
CA VAL A 16 -2.50 -9.15 2.22
C VAL A 16 -3.65 -8.77 3.13
N PHE A 17 -3.82 -7.47 3.41
CA PHE A 17 -4.92 -6.97 4.22
C PHE A 17 -6.28 -7.27 3.58
N ALA A 18 -6.44 -6.96 2.29
CA ALA A 18 -7.67 -7.17 1.52
C ALA A 18 -8.12 -8.64 1.58
N ARG A 19 -7.19 -9.59 1.33
CA ARG A 19 -7.46 -11.04 1.41
C ARG A 19 -7.83 -11.50 2.80
N LYS A 20 -7.10 -11.03 3.83
CA LYS A 20 -7.37 -11.38 5.23
C LYS A 20 -8.77 -10.95 5.68
N HIS A 21 -9.27 -9.83 5.16
CA HIS A 21 -10.55 -9.25 5.54
C HIS A 21 -11.68 -9.51 4.53
N GLY A 22 -11.45 -10.28 3.47
CA GLY A 22 -12.46 -10.54 2.43
C GLY A 22 -12.91 -9.28 1.70
N ARG A 23 -12.03 -8.28 1.55
CA ARG A 23 -12.32 -7.00 0.89
C ARG A 23 -11.61 -6.93 -0.46
N THR A 24 -12.19 -6.20 -1.41
CA THR A 24 -11.53 -5.87 -2.68
C THR A 24 -10.70 -4.59 -2.51
N PRO A 25 -9.48 -4.51 -3.07
CA PRO A 25 -8.71 -3.27 -3.11
C PRO A 25 -9.49 -2.15 -3.80
N ASN A 26 -9.76 -1.08 -3.05
CA ASN A 26 -10.38 0.14 -3.53
C ASN A 26 -9.59 1.35 -3.01
N LYS A 27 -9.95 2.55 -3.47
CA LYS A 27 -9.25 3.80 -3.12
C LYS A 27 -9.17 4.00 -1.60
N GLU A 28 -10.32 3.90 -0.92
CA GLU A 28 -10.44 4.15 0.53
C GLU A 28 -9.56 3.21 1.34
N LEU A 29 -9.53 1.92 0.97
CA LEU A 29 -8.67 0.94 1.62
C LEU A 29 -7.19 1.27 1.42
N VAL A 30 -6.79 1.60 0.18
CA VAL A 30 -5.39 1.93 -0.13
C VAL A 30 -4.94 3.18 0.64
N GLU A 31 -5.75 4.24 0.66
CA GLU A 31 -5.45 5.47 1.39
C GLU A 31 -5.36 5.23 2.90
N ALA A 32 -6.27 4.43 3.47
CA ALA A 32 -6.22 4.03 4.87
C ALA A 32 -4.92 3.26 5.19
N ARG A 33 -4.57 2.26 4.37
CA ARG A 33 -3.33 1.48 4.56
C ARG A 33 -2.08 2.36 4.45
N ILE A 34 -2.01 3.25 3.46
CA ILE A 34 -0.88 4.20 3.35
C ILE A 34 -0.78 5.04 4.62
N SER A 35 -1.90 5.59 5.11
CA SER A 35 -1.91 6.40 6.33
C SER A 35 -1.46 5.61 7.56
N GLU A 36 -1.90 4.36 7.71
CA GLU A 36 -1.47 3.48 8.81
C GLU A 36 0.01 3.15 8.72
N LEU A 37 0.52 2.85 7.52
CA LEU A 37 1.93 2.51 7.31
C LEU A 37 2.85 3.70 7.59
N ARG A 38 2.44 4.94 7.30
CA ARG A 38 3.20 6.14 7.70
C ARG A 38 3.32 6.32 9.21
N GLY A 39 2.36 5.79 9.98
CA GLY A 39 2.40 5.78 11.43
C GLY A 39 3.33 4.72 12.03
N THR A 40 3.96 3.88 11.21
CA THR A 40 4.94 2.88 11.69
C THR A 40 6.27 3.53 12.10
N ALA A 41 7.12 2.78 12.81
CA ALA A 41 8.39 3.29 13.31
C ALA A 41 9.24 3.92 12.19
N ALA A 42 9.84 5.08 12.49
CA ALA A 42 10.69 5.81 11.56
C ALA A 42 11.86 4.93 11.08
N GLY A 43 12.11 4.92 9.77
CA GLY A 43 13.12 4.08 9.12
C GLY A 43 12.68 2.64 8.87
N SER A 44 11.41 2.30 9.06
CA SER A 44 10.87 1.03 8.59
C SER A 44 10.64 1.08 7.06
N LEU A 45 10.93 -0.03 6.38
CA LEU A 45 10.76 -0.15 4.93
C LEU A 45 9.32 0.19 4.48
N LEU A 46 8.32 -0.21 5.27
CA LEU A 46 6.91 0.05 4.98
C LEU A 46 6.53 1.52 5.20
N GLY A 47 7.06 2.15 6.25
CA GLY A 47 6.90 3.58 6.49
C GLY A 47 7.49 4.39 5.35
N ASP A 48 8.75 4.13 5.00
CA ASP A 48 9.46 4.80 3.91
C ASP A 48 8.75 4.61 2.55
N ALA A 49 8.25 3.39 2.29
CA ALA A 49 7.46 3.12 1.09
C ALA A 49 6.12 3.90 1.10
N ALA A 50 5.44 3.99 2.24
CA ALA A 50 4.16 4.70 2.36
C ALA A 50 4.29 6.22 2.24
N GLU A 51 5.44 6.80 2.61
CA GLU A 51 5.75 8.22 2.37
C GLU A 51 5.89 8.52 0.86
N ILE A 52 6.43 7.59 0.08
CA ILE A 52 6.70 7.77 -1.36
C ILE A 52 5.51 7.34 -2.23
N ALA A 53 4.78 6.29 -1.82
CA ALA A 53 3.74 5.67 -2.63
C ALA A 53 2.54 6.61 -2.87
N HIS A 54 1.96 6.52 -4.07
CA HIS A 54 0.74 7.23 -4.42
C HIS A 54 -0.42 6.26 -4.60
N TRP A 55 -1.57 6.55 -3.97
CA TRP A 55 -2.72 5.65 -3.90
C TRP A 55 -3.17 5.12 -5.27
N ARG A 56 -3.16 5.97 -6.31
CA ARG A 56 -3.63 5.59 -7.65
C ARG A 56 -2.76 4.49 -8.27
N THR A 57 -1.44 4.61 -8.14
CA THR A 57 -0.49 3.63 -8.69
C THR A 57 -0.55 2.34 -7.86
N THR A 58 -0.56 2.47 -6.53
CA THR A 58 -0.72 1.35 -5.61
C THR A 58 -2.01 0.57 -5.87
N LEU A 59 -3.13 1.27 -6.08
CA LEU A 59 -4.41 0.63 -6.40
C LEU A 59 -4.35 -0.14 -7.72
N GLY A 60 -3.78 0.47 -8.77
CA GLY A 60 -3.62 -0.20 -10.06
C GLY A 60 -2.78 -1.47 -9.98
N ILE A 61 -1.72 -1.46 -9.15
CA ILE A 61 -0.89 -2.65 -8.91
C ILE A 61 -1.68 -3.68 -8.08
N ALA A 62 -2.29 -3.27 -6.98
CA ALA A 62 -3.05 -4.18 -6.11
C ALA A 62 -4.19 -4.87 -6.88
N GLN A 63 -4.96 -4.13 -7.67
CA GLN A 63 -6.07 -4.72 -8.45
C GLN A 63 -5.60 -5.68 -9.55
N ARG A 64 -4.39 -5.50 -10.10
CA ARG A 64 -3.83 -6.42 -11.09
C ARG A 64 -3.48 -7.80 -10.49
N TRP A 65 -3.26 -7.88 -9.17
CA TRP A 65 -2.75 -9.06 -8.47
C TRP A 65 -3.73 -9.65 -7.45
N PHE A 66 -4.89 -9.01 -7.25
CA PHE A 66 -5.92 -9.44 -6.31
C PHE A 66 -6.62 -10.69 -6.81
#